data_AF-A0A167WB38-F1
#
_entry.id   AF-A0A167WB38-F1
#
_cell.length_a   1.000
_cell.length_b   1.000
_cell.length_c   1.000
_cell.angle_alpha   90.00
_cell.angle_beta   90.00
_cell.angle_gamma   90.00
#
_symmetry.space_group_name_H-M   'P 1'
#
loop_
_entity.id
_entity.type
_entity.pdbx_description
1 polymer ?
#
loop_
_entity_poly.entity_id
_entity_poly.type
_entity_poly.pdbx_seq_one_letter_code
_entity_poly.pdbx_strand_id
1 'polypeptide(L)'
;MLASSIAALFVVLWSTGFVVARAITPYADPNLFLLARFGGTALIFALAALATRAAWPTGRDLGKHLLAGALLQGVYLGAGYWAVAQGLSAGVMALLGALQPLATAAVAAPLFGERLSRRGWAGMALGLAGVVLVLEPKLAATAPSVPHGDAPPWLVVFISIVAVGAITAGTLFQKTSLAKTDIRSASAVQNFGAAAVAAILALALGEHRWIASATLWESLAWGIVMLSGISVTLLVWMVRRGDAARATALMFLAPPLAALEGYAGFGETLLPVQIAGFAVALVGVLLARS
;
A
#
# COMPACT_ATOMS: atom_id res chain seq x y z
N MET A 1 8.08 -19.76 -19.17
CA MET A 1 7.56 -18.57 -19.90
C MET A 1 6.29 -18.01 -19.27
N LEU A 2 5.18 -18.76 -19.20
CA LEU A 2 3.91 -18.29 -18.60
C LEU A 2 4.02 -17.74 -17.16
N ALA A 3 4.75 -18.44 -16.29
CA ALA A 3 4.95 -17.99 -14.90
C ALA A 3 5.69 -16.64 -14.80
N SER A 4 6.60 -16.35 -15.74
CA SER A 4 7.36 -15.09 -15.75
C SER A 4 6.50 -13.93 -16.26
N SER A 5 5.64 -14.18 -17.26
CA SER A 5 4.67 -13.20 -17.75
C SER A 5 3.62 -12.85 -16.69
N ILE A 6 3.11 -13.85 -15.95
CA ILE A 6 2.17 -13.64 -14.83
C ILE A 6 2.80 -12.78 -13.74
N ALA A 7 4.06 -13.07 -13.40
CA ALA A 7 4.76 -12.35 -12.36
C ALA A 7 5.06 -10.90 -12.77
N ALA A 8 5.44 -10.66 -14.04
CA ALA A 8 5.59 -9.30 -14.58
C ALA A 8 4.27 -8.53 -14.58
N LEU A 9 3.18 -9.16 -15.03
CA LEU A 9 1.84 -8.56 -14.99
C LEU A 9 1.43 -8.20 -13.56
N PHE A 10 1.68 -9.10 -12.60
CA PHE A 10 1.39 -8.83 -11.18
C PHE A 10 2.13 -7.59 -10.68
N VAL A 11 3.42 -7.42 -11.00
CA VAL A 11 4.19 -6.25 -10.56
C VAL A 11 3.64 -4.97 -11.16
N VAL A 12 3.35 -4.97 -12.47
CA VAL A 12 2.80 -3.80 -13.16
C VAL A 12 1.43 -3.42 -12.58
N LEU A 13 0.58 -4.41 -12.31
CA LEU A 13 -0.68 -4.12 -11.65
C LEU A 13 -0.45 -3.59 -10.23
N TRP A 14 0.51 -4.14 -9.48
CA TRP A 14 0.81 -3.73 -8.12
C TRP A 14 1.41 -2.32 -8.01
N SER A 15 2.29 -1.92 -8.95
CA SER A 15 2.90 -0.58 -8.99
C SER A 15 1.86 0.53 -9.17
N THR A 16 0.76 0.25 -9.88
CA THR A 16 -0.30 1.24 -10.11
C THR A 16 -1.02 1.68 -8.83
N GLY A 17 -0.81 1.03 -7.69
CA GLY A 17 -1.52 1.29 -6.44
C GLY A 17 -1.51 2.75 -5.98
N PHE A 18 -0.34 3.41 -5.94
CA PHE A 18 -0.23 4.84 -5.60
C PHE A 18 -0.31 5.75 -6.82
N VAL A 19 -0.10 5.21 -8.02
CA VAL A 19 -0.29 5.94 -9.28
C VAL A 19 -1.78 6.29 -9.46
N VAL A 20 -2.68 5.39 -9.06
CA VAL A 20 -4.12 5.67 -8.97
C VAL A 20 -4.41 6.83 -8.00
N ALA A 21 -3.74 6.88 -6.84
CA ALA A 21 -3.90 7.97 -5.89
C ALA A 21 -3.56 9.33 -6.53
N ARG A 22 -2.47 9.36 -7.30
CA ARG A 22 -2.06 10.54 -8.05
C ARG A 22 -3.03 10.89 -9.18
N ALA A 23 -3.56 9.89 -9.88
CA ALA A 23 -4.51 10.05 -10.98
C ALA A 23 -5.83 10.69 -10.53
N ILE A 24 -6.31 10.32 -9.35
CA ILE A 24 -7.59 10.81 -8.82
C ILE A 24 -7.50 12.14 -8.09
N THR A 25 -6.29 12.60 -7.74
CA THR A 25 -6.08 13.83 -6.95
C THR A 25 -6.82 15.06 -7.49
N PRO A 26 -6.93 15.29 -8.82
CA PRO A 26 -7.70 16.43 -9.36
C PRO A 26 -9.22 16.27 -9.25
N TYR A 27 -9.71 15.04 -9.08
CA TYR A 27 -11.12 14.69 -9.26
C TYR A 27 -11.83 14.34 -7.96
N ALA A 28 -11.18 13.64 -7.05
CA ALA A 28 -11.79 13.21 -5.80
C ALA A 28 -10.84 13.36 -4.62
N ASP A 29 -11.45 13.62 -3.47
CA ASP A 29 -10.74 13.49 -2.22
C ASP A 29 -10.40 12.02 -1.94
N PRO A 30 -9.21 11.77 -1.36
CA PRO A 30 -8.61 10.44 -1.35
C PRO A 30 -9.42 9.43 -0.54
N ASN A 31 -9.93 9.78 0.63
CA ASN A 31 -10.66 8.84 1.47
C ASN A 31 -12.09 8.61 0.98
N LEU A 32 -12.73 9.58 0.30
CA LEU A 32 -13.97 9.34 -0.45
C LEU A 32 -13.78 8.34 -1.59
N PHE A 33 -12.71 8.49 -2.38
CA PHE A 33 -12.37 7.52 -3.43
C PHE A 33 -12.12 6.12 -2.84
N LEU A 34 -11.36 6.04 -1.74
CA LEU A 34 -11.08 4.78 -1.07
C LEU A 34 -12.33 4.16 -0.45
N LEU A 35 -13.25 4.95 0.10
CA LEU A 35 -14.54 4.48 0.60
C LEU A 35 -15.34 3.80 -0.51
N ALA A 36 -15.44 4.44 -1.68
CA ALA A 36 -16.10 3.85 -2.85
C ALA A 36 -15.40 2.56 -3.32
N ARG A 37 -14.06 2.58 -3.38
CA ARG A 37 -13.25 1.43 -3.81
C ARG A 37 -13.38 0.24 -2.86
N PHE A 38 -13.21 0.45 -1.56
CA PHE A 38 -13.28 -0.60 -0.55
C PHE A 38 -14.73 -1.08 -0.37
N GLY A 39 -15.70 -0.18 -0.40
CA GLY A 39 -17.13 -0.53 -0.37
C GLY A 39 -17.52 -1.40 -1.57
N GLY A 40 -17.12 -1.02 -2.79
CA GLY A 40 -17.35 -1.82 -4.00
C GLY A 40 -16.65 -3.18 -3.95
N THR A 41 -15.40 -3.22 -3.48
CA THR A 41 -14.65 -4.47 -3.31
C THR A 41 -15.32 -5.38 -2.26
N ALA A 42 -15.70 -4.82 -1.11
CA ALA A 42 -16.40 -5.54 -0.05
C ALA A 42 -17.71 -6.14 -0.57
N LEU A 43 -18.49 -5.38 -1.34
CA LEU A 43 -19.74 -5.83 -1.94
C LEU A 43 -19.52 -7.00 -2.90
N ILE A 44 -18.54 -6.91 -3.81
CA ILE A 44 -18.24 -7.99 -4.76
C ILE A 44 -17.85 -9.28 -4.02
N PHE A 45 -16.95 -9.19 -3.05
CA PHE A 45 -16.54 -10.37 -2.27
C PHE A 45 -17.66 -10.91 -1.38
N ALA A 46 -18.51 -10.05 -0.83
CA ALA A 46 -19.69 -10.46 -0.07
C ALA A 46 -20.68 -11.23 -0.94
N LEU A 47 -21.00 -10.71 -2.14
CA LEU A 47 -21.88 -11.39 -3.09
C LEU A 47 -21.30 -12.74 -3.53
N ALA A 48 -19.99 -12.81 -3.80
CA ALA A 48 -19.31 -14.07 -4.11
C ALA A 48 -19.35 -15.07 -2.95
N ALA A 49 -19.14 -14.61 -1.72
CA ALA A 49 -19.23 -15.45 -0.52
C ALA A 49 -20.65 -15.98 -0.30
N LEU A 50 -21.68 -15.14 -0.50
CA LEU A 50 -23.09 -15.54 -0.41
C LEU A 50 -23.48 -16.55 -1.50
N ALA A 51 -23.10 -16.28 -2.75
CA ALA A 51 -23.39 -17.15 -3.89
C ALA A 51 -22.75 -18.53 -3.73
N THR A 52 -21.57 -18.60 -3.10
CA THR A 52 -20.85 -19.86 -2.86
C THR A 52 -21.13 -20.47 -1.48
N ARG A 53 -22.02 -19.86 -0.68
CA ARG A 53 -22.33 -20.27 0.70
C ARG A 53 -21.08 -20.46 1.57
N ALA A 54 -20.10 -19.57 1.40
CA ALA A 54 -18.86 -19.59 2.17
C ALA A 54 -19.16 -19.33 3.66
N ALA A 55 -18.38 -19.95 4.54
CA ALA A 55 -18.45 -19.70 5.98
C ALA A 55 -17.96 -18.28 6.29
N TRP A 56 -18.72 -17.53 7.07
CA TRP A 56 -18.38 -16.18 7.50
C TRP A 56 -17.65 -16.20 8.84
N PRO A 57 -16.67 -15.30 9.05
CA PRO A 57 -16.09 -15.13 10.38
C PRO A 57 -17.15 -14.54 11.33
N THR A 58 -17.20 -15.05 12.56
CA THR A 58 -18.16 -14.63 13.58
C THR A 58 -17.46 -14.27 14.89
N GLY A 59 -18.16 -13.55 15.77
CA GLY A 59 -17.66 -13.21 17.11
C GLY A 59 -16.32 -12.47 17.09
N ARG A 60 -15.34 -13.01 17.80
CA ARG A 60 -13.99 -12.40 17.90
C ARG A 60 -13.26 -12.39 16.55
N ASP A 61 -13.47 -13.40 15.71
CA ASP A 61 -12.77 -13.48 14.43
C ASP A 61 -13.29 -12.45 13.42
N LEU A 62 -14.57 -12.09 13.50
CA LEU A 62 -15.12 -10.95 12.75
C LEU A 62 -14.38 -9.66 13.10
N GLY A 63 -14.25 -9.35 14.40
CA GLY A 63 -13.53 -8.17 14.88
C GLY A 63 -12.06 -8.14 14.45
N LYS A 64 -11.38 -9.30 14.46
CA LYS A 64 -10.00 -9.42 13.96
C LYS A 64 -9.91 -9.14 12.46
N HIS A 65 -10.80 -9.69 11.63
CA HIS A 65 -10.78 -9.40 10.19
C HIS A 65 -11.08 -7.92 9.90
N LEU A 66 -12.01 -7.31 10.63
CA LEU A 66 -12.27 -5.87 10.53
C LEU A 66 -11.03 -5.05 10.86
N LEU A 67 -10.35 -5.37 11.98
CA LEU A 67 -9.13 -4.67 12.40
C LEU A 67 -7.97 -4.89 11.41
N ALA A 68 -7.81 -6.11 10.89
CA ALA A 68 -6.78 -6.40 9.89
C ALA A 68 -6.99 -5.55 8.64
N GLY A 69 -8.22 -5.48 8.12
CA GLY A 69 -8.56 -4.64 6.98
C GLY A 69 -8.41 -3.15 7.26
N ALA A 70 -8.84 -2.71 8.44
CA ALA A 70 -8.67 -1.34 8.91
C ALA A 70 -7.20 -0.91 8.91
N LEU A 71 -6.27 -1.74 9.38
CA LEU A 71 -4.84 -1.42 9.42
C LEU A 71 -4.15 -1.57 8.05
N LEU A 72 -4.34 -2.72 7.39
CA LEU A 72 -3.63 -3.09 6.17
C LEU A 72 -4.04 -2.24 4.96
N GLN A 73 -5.31 -1.84 4.90
CA GLN A 73 -5.85 -1.09 3.77
C GLN A 73 -6.40 0.25 4.20
N GLY A 74 -7.24 0.32 5.24
CA GLY A 74 -7.89 1.56 5.66
C GLY A 74 -6.91 2.66 6.03
N VAL A 75 -6.15 2.47 7.11
CA VAL A 75 -5.19 3.45 7.62
C VAL A 75 -4.01 3.59 6.66
N TYR A 76 -3.45 2.48 6.18
CA TYR A 76 -2.29 2.52 5.27
C TYR A 76 -2.60 3.27 3.95
N LEU A 77 -3.63 2.86 3.22
CA LEU A 77 -3.96 3.52 1.95
C LEU A 77 -4.61 4.88 2.17
N GLY A 78 -5.42 5.07 3.23
CA GLY A 78 -5.98 6.38 3.57
C GLY A 78 -4.90 7.42 3.83
N ALA A 79 -3.95 7.11 4.73
CA ALA A 79 -2.82 7.97 5.02
C ALA A 79 -1.89 8.15 3.80
N GLY A 80 -1.61 7.07 3.05
CA GLY A 80 -0.76 7.12 1.88
C GLY A 80 -1.36 7.91 0.71
N TYR A 81 -2.65 7.73 0.41
CA TYR A 81 -3.35 8.50 -0.62
C TYR A 81 -3.48 9.96 -0.22
N TRP A 82 -3.73 10.23 1.06
CA TRP A 82 -3.70 11.59 1.58
C TRP A 82 -2.33 12.23 1.39
N ALA A 83 -1.23 11.54 1.74
CA ALA A 83 0.12 12.06 1.54
C ALA A 83 0.43 12.35 0.06
N VAL A 84 -0.03 11.48 -0.85
CA VAL A 84 0.07 11.71 -2.30
C VAL A 84 -0.74 12.93 -2.75
N ALA A 85 -1.96 13.09 -2.22
CA ALA A 85 -2.78 14.28 -2.48
C ALA A 85 -2.16 15.58 -1.93
N GLN A 86 -1.29 15.49 -0.92
CA GLN A 86 -0.47 16.60 -0.40
C GLN A 86 0.86 16.78 -1.16
N GLY A 87 0.99 16.17 -2.35
CA GLY A 87 2.14 16.33 -3.23
C GLY A 87 3.36 15.49 -2.84
N LEU A 88 3.18 14.35 -2.18
CA LEU A 88 4.21 13.30 -2.14
C LEU A 88 4.10 12.49 -3.44
N SER A 89 5.20 12.26 -4.17
CA SER A 89 5.12 11.48 -5.41
C SER A 89 4.66 10.05 -5.15
N ALA A 90 3.96 9.45 -6.13
CA ALA A 90 3.48 8.07 -6.03
C ALA A 90 4.64 7.08 -5.83
N GLY A 91 5.76 7.29 -6.54
CA GLY A 91 6.96 6.47 -6.40
C GLY A 91 7.53 6.45 -4.98
N VAL A 92 7.66 7.62 -4.35
CA VAL A 92 8.18 7.74 -2.97
C VAL A 92 7.30 6.96 -2.00
N MET A 93 5.97 7.15 -2.05
CA MET A 93 5.06 6.42 -1.16
C MET A 93 5.10 4.90 -1.42
N ALA A 94 5.23 4.49 -2.68
CA ALA A 94 5.42 3.08 -3.03
C ALA A 94 6.72 2.50 -2.44
N LEU A 95 7.82 3.26 -2.46
CA LEU A 95 9.09 2.84 -1.82
C LEU A 95 8.93 2.68 -0.31
N LEU A 96 8.28 3.64 0.36
CA LEU A 96 8.00 3.54 1.79
C LEU A 96 7.20 2.27 2.12
N GLY A 97 6.16 1.97 1.34
CA GLY A 97 5.41 0.73 1.45
C GLY A 97 6.26 -0.52 1.22
N ALA A 98 7.15 -0.52 0.23
CA ALA A 98 8.06 -1.64 -0.06
C ALA A 98 9.09 -1.90 1.05
N LEU A 99 9.32 -0.94 1.94
CA LEU A 99 10.19 -1.09 3.12
C LEU A 99 9.46 -1.68 4.32
N GLN A 100 8.15 -1.90 4.24
CA GLN A 100 7.38 -2.59 5.26
C GLN A 100 8.03 -3.90 5.74
N PRO A 101 8.58 -4.79 4.89
CA PRO A 101 9.19 -6.04 5.38
C PRO A 101 10.37 -5.80 6.32
N LEU A 102 11.17 -4.74 6.06
CA LEU A 102 12.27 -4.36 6.93
C LEU A 102 11.73 -3.82 8.26
N ALA A 103 10.75 -2.92 8.22
CA ALA A 103 10.09 -2.42 9.42
C ALA A 103 9.46 -3.56 10.24
N THR A 104 8.83 -4.52 9.56
CA THR A 104 8.24 -5.71 10.17
C THR A 104 9.30 -6.56 10.85
N ALA A 105 10.44 -6.82 10.20
CA ALA A 105 11.55 -7.57 10.78
C ALA A 105 12.16 -6.83 11.99
N ALA A 106 12.30 -5.50 11.91
CA ALA A 106 12.80 -4.65 12.99
C ALA A 106 11.95 -4.76 14.26
N VAL A 107 10.63 -4.78 14.09
CA VAL A 107 9.67 -4.86 15.19
C VAL A 107 9.51 -6.30 15.67
N ALA A 108 9.44 -7.27 14.75
CA ALA A 108 9.25 -8.68 15.08
C ALA A 108 10.42 -9.27 15.88
N ALA A 109 11.66 -8.92 15.53
CA ALA A 109 12.84 -9.49 16.17
C ALA A 109 12.90 -9.31 17.69
N PRO A 110 12.74 -8.10 18.27
CA PRO A 110 12.65 -7.94 19.71
C PRO A 110 11.35 -8.51 20.29
N LEU A 111 10.22 -8.45 19.57
CA LEU A 111 8.92 -8.89 20.07
C LEU A 111 8.81 -10.42 20.23
N PHE A 112 9.44 -11.16 19.31
CA PHE A 112 9.39 -12.62 19.26
C PHE A 112 10.73 -13.28 19.66
N GLY A 113 11.73 -12.49 20.04
CA GLY A 113 13.05 -12.98 20.43
C GLY A 113 13.87 -13.57 19.28
N GLU A 114 13.54 -13.23 18.03
CA GLU A 114 14.29 -13.68 16.85
C GLU A 114 15.60 -12.91 16.72
N ARG A 115 16.69 -13.62 16.38
CA ARG A 115 18.01 -12.99 16.20
C ARG A 115 18.18 -12.54 14.75
N LEU A 116 18.26 -11.22 14.53
CA LEU A 116 18.70 -10.68 13.23
C LEU A 116 20.20 -10.89 13.04
N SER A 117 20.59 -11.29 11.83
CA SER A 117 21.99 -11.35 11.43
C SER A 117 22.61 -9.94 11.34
N ARG A 118 23.94 -9.83 11.40
CA ARG A 118 24.65 -8.55 11.17
C ARG A 118 24.30 -7.93 9.80
N ARG A 119 24.07 -8.77 8.78
CA ARG A 119 23.61 -8.34 7.45
C ARG A 119 22.19 -7.78 7.49
N GLY A 120 21.30 -8.40 8.27
CA GLY A 120 19.96 -7.89 8.56
C GLY A 120 19.99 -6.48 9.12
N TRP A 121 20.82 -6.23 10.13
CA TRP A 121 20.98 -4.90 10.73
C TRP A 121 21.59 -3.87 9.77
N ALA A 122 22.62 -4.26 9.02
CA ALA A 122 23.23 -3.37 8.01
C ALA A 122 22.24 -3.01 6.90
N GLY A 123 21.48 -3.99 6.40
CA GLY A 123 20.45 -3.77 5.40
C GLY A 123 19.32 -2.86 5.91
N MET A 124 18.96 -2.99 7.18
CA MET A 124 17.99 -2.11 7.84
C MET A 124 18.49 -0.66 7.92
N ALA A 125 19.74 -0.46 8.34
CA ALA A 125 20.34 0.87 8.41
C ALA A 125 20.40 1.53 7.03
N LEU A 126 20.77 0.78 5.99
CA LEU A 126 20.74 1.26 4.61
C LEU A 126 19.31 1.58 4.14
N GLY A 127 18.34 0.71 4.44
CA GLY A 127 16.92 0.93 4.15
C GLY A 127 16.43 2.26 4.73
N LEU A 128 16.72 2.51 6.00
CA LEU A 128 16.37 3.75 6.70
C LEU A 128 17.11 4.96 6.13
N ALA A 129 18.41 4.84 5.82
CA ALA A 129 19.16 5.92 5.19
C ALA A 129 18.55 6.30 3.82
N GLY A 130 18.14 5.31 3.02
CA GLY A 130 17.42 5.54 1.77
C GLY A 130 16.11 6.29 1.97
N VAL A 131 15.31 5.95 2.99
CA VAL A 131 14.08 6.69 3.35
C VAL A 131 14.38 8.15 3.65
N VAL A 132 15.40 8.41 4.48
CA VAL A 132 15.78 9.78 4.85
C VAL A 132 16.15 10.58 3.59
N LEU A 133 16.99 10.02 2.71
CA LEU A 133 17.39 10.67 1.46
C LEU A 133 16.20 10.97 0.54
N VAL A 134 15.21 10.07 0.50
CA VAL A 134 14.02 10.23 -0.36
C VAL A 134 13.03 11.27 0.18
N LEU A 135 12.93 11.39 1.50
CA LEU A 135 12.02 12.30 2.18
C LEU A 135 12.62 13.70 2.43
N GLU A 136 13.96 13.82 2.46
CA GLU A 136 14.68 15.07 2.72
C GLU A 136 14.20 16.23 1.84
N PRO A 137 14.03 16.08 0.50
CA PRO A 137 13.61 17.22 -0.31
C PRO A 137 12.21 17.70 -0.02
N LYS A 138 11.32 16.81 0.44
CA LYS A 138 9.97 17.21 0.86
C LYS A 138 10.05 18.04 2.14
N LEU A 139 10.92 17.68 3.09
CA LEU A 139 11.12 18.44 4.32
C LEU A 139 11.85 19.77 4.10
N ALA A 140 12.80 19.79 3.16
CA ALA A 140 13.56 20.98 2.80
C ALA A 140 12.78 21.97 1.92
N ALA A 141 11.65 21.54 1.34
CA ALA A 141 10.77 22.42 0.58
C ALA A 141 10.15 23.50 1.49
N THR A 142 10.70 24.71 1.40
CA THR A 142 10.26 25.91 2.16
C THR A 142 9.07 26.62 1.52
N ALA A 143 8.65 26.20 0.32
CA ALA A 143 7.48 26.69 -0.39
C ALA A 143 6.65 25.50 -0.91
N PRO A 144 5.32 25.63 -1.08
CA PRO A 144 4.51 24.60 -1.71
C PRO A 144 5.01 24.35 -3.14
N SER A 145 5.77 23.28 -3.32
CA SER A 145 6.38 22.90 -4.59
C SER A 145 5.41 22.19 -5.54
N VAL A 146 4.13 22.07 -5.15
CA VAL A 146 3.09 21.39 -5.91
C VAL A 146 1.81 22.24 -5.86
N PRO A 147 1.04 22.36 -6.96
CA PRO A 147 -0.21 23.12 -6.99
C PRO A 147 -1.30 22.60 -6.04
N HIS A 148 -1.12 21.42 -5.42
CA HIS A 148 -2.15 20.69 -4.69
C HIS A 148 -1.59 20.22 -3.33
N GLY A 149 -2.17 20.73 -2.24
CA GLY A 149 -1.87 20.33 -0.87
C GLY A 149 -1.28 21.47 -0.03
N ASP A 150 -2.02 21.92 0.97
CA ASP A 150 -1.63 23.00 1.89
C ASP A 150 -1.01 22.47 3.19
N ALA A 151 -0.88 21.15 3.34
CA ALA A 151 -0.36 20.54 4.56
C ALA A 151 1.14 20.84 4.77
N PRO A 152 1.59 21.10 6.01
CA PRO A 152 3.00 21.25 6.32
C PRO A 152 3.81 20.02 5.91
N PRO A 153 5.01 20.17 5.31
CA PRO A 153 5.76 19.02 4.80
C PRO A 153 6.14 17.98 5.87
N TRP A 154 6.42 18.43 7.10
CA TRP A 154 6.68 17.53 8.23
C TRP A 154 5.49 16.63 8.56
N LEU A 155 4.26 17.14 8.40
CA LEU A 155 3.04 16.38 8.65
C LEU A 155 2.84 15.32 7.56
N VAL A 156 3.08 15.66 6.30
CA VAL A 156 3.04 14.70 5.18
C VAL A 156 4.00 13.54 5.41
N VAL A 157 5.23 13.84 5.84
CA VAL A 157 6.23 12.82 6.18
C VAL A 157 5.79 11.98 7.38
N PHE A 158 5.33 12.62 8.45
CA PHE A 158 4.86 11.91 9.65
C PHE A 158 3.71 10.94 9.33
N ILE A 159 2.70 11.39 8.58
CA ILE A 159 1.56 10.56 8.18
C ILE A 159 1.99 9.42 7.25
N SER A 160 2.98 9.64 6.38
CA SER A 160 3.54 8.58 5.53
C SER A 160 4.24 7.49 6.35
N ILE A 161 4.96 7.87 7.40
CA ILE A 161 5.58 6.92 8.35
C ILE A 161 4.50 6.16 9.14
N VAL A 162 3.46 6.86 9.61
CA VAL A 162 2.31 6.24 10.29
C VAL A 162 1.63 5.22 9.37
N ALA A 163 1.49 5.51 8.08
CA ALA A 163 0.95 4.58 7.09
C ALA A 163 1.76 3.27 7.05
N VAL A 164 3.09 3.36 6.96
CA VAL A 164 3.99 2.18 6.97
C VAL A 164 3.90 1.43 8.31
N GLY A 165 3.77 2.16 9.42
CA GLY A 165 3.53 1.58 10.74
C GLY A 165 2.22 0.79 10.80
N ALA A 166 1.14 1.32 10.22
CA ALA A 166 -0.16 0.67 10.18
C ALA A 166 -0.14 -0.64 9.38
N ILE A 167 0.43 -0.64 8.18
CA ILE A 167 0.55 -1.89 7.39
C ILE A 167 1.50 -2.90 8.05
N THR A 168 2.54 -2.44 8.74
CA THR A 168 3.43 -3.31 9.54
C THR A 168 2.68 -3.98 10.69
N ALA A 169 1.96 -3.20 11.50
CA ALA A 169 1.15 -3.70 12.61
C ALA A 169 0.05 -4.65 12.12
N GLY A 170 -0.66 -4.27 11.04
CA GLY A 170 -1.68 -5.10 10.41
C GLY A 170 -1.13 -6.43 9.90
N THR A 171 0.09 -6.44 9.35
CA THR A 171 0.73 -7.66 8.85
C THR A 171 1.11 -8.61 9.98
N LEU A 172 1.71 -8.09 11.06
CA LEU A 172 2.03 -8.88 12.26
C LEU A 172 0.77 -9.47 12.90
N PHE A 173 -0.30 -8.67 12.97
CA PHE A 173 -1.60 -9.10 13.49
C PHE A 173 -2.25 -10.18 12.62
N GLN A 174 -2.23 -10.02 11.30
CA GLN A 174 -2.82 -10.99 10.38
C GLN A 174 -2.09 -12.33 10.42
N LYS A 175 -0.76 -12.33 10.53
CA LYS A 175 0.09 -13.53 10.59
C LYS A 175 -0.23 -14.45 11.77
N THR A 176 -0.71 -13.89 12.88
CA THR A 176 -0.91 -14.61 14.14
C THR A 176 -2.34 -15.11 14.36
N SER A 177 -3.34 -14.63 13.61
CA SER A 177 -4.75 -14.84 13.97
C SER A 177 -5.70 -15.35 12.89
N LEU A 178 -5.39 -15.26 11.59
CA LEU A 178 -6.44 -15.28 10.54
C LEU A 178 -6.32 -16.36 9.44
N ALA A 179 -5.44 -17.35 9.59
CA ALA A 179 -5.13 -18.30 8.51
C ALA A 179 -6.23 -19.33 8.16
N LYS A 180 -7.33 -19.39 8.92
CA LYS A 180 -8.34 -20.48 8.82
C LYS A 180 -9.66 -20.08 8.15
N THR A 181 -9.88 -18.79 7.88
CA THR A 181 -11.15 -18.29 7.33
C THR A 181 -11.18 -18.39 5.80
N ASP A 182 -12.35 -18.64 5.22
CA ASP A 182 -12.53 -18.59 3.76
C ASP A 182 -12.11 -17.22 3.21
N ILE A 183 -11.35 -17.23 2.12
CA ILE A 183 -10.74 -16.00 1.56
C ILE A 183 -11.79 -14.99 1.07
N ARG A 184 -12.97 -15.44 0.62
CA ARG A 184 -14.00 -14.56 0.05
C ARG A 184 -14.68 -13.78 1.16
N SER A 185 -15.15 -14.47 2.20
CA SER A 185 -15.78 -13.84 3.36
C SER A 185 -14.76 -13.01 4.16
N ALA A 186 -13.53 -13.51 4.32
CA ALA A 186 -12.45 -12.77 4.94
C ALA A 186 -12.09 -11.48 4.18
N SER A 187 -12.03 -11.51 2.85
CA SER A 187 -11.76 -10.33 2.02
C SER A 187 -12.92 -9.34 2.08
N ALA A 188 -14.18 -9.80 2.09
CA ALA A 188 -15.34 -8.94 2.23
C ALA A 188 -15.28 -8.15 3.55
N VAL A 189 -15.06 -8.83 4.67
CA VAL A 189 -14.99 -8.22 6.00
C VAL A 189 -13.79 -7.29 6.12
N GLN A 190 -12.62 -7.68 5.62
CA GLN A 190 -11.44 -6.81 5.66
C GLN A 190 -11.64 -5.52 4.84
N ASN A 191 -12.20 -5.63 3.63
CA ASN A 191 -12.51 -4.44 2.84
C ASN A 191 -13.60 -3.59 3.50
N PHE A 192 -14.56 -4.19 4.19
CA PHE A 192 -15.53 -3.42 4.98
C PHE A 192 -14.86 -2.66 6.14
N GLY A 193 -13.91 -3.28 6.85
CA GLY A 193 -13.10 -2.61 7.87
C GLY A 193 -12.28 -1.44 7.30
N ALA A 194 -11.71 -1.63 6.10
CA ALA A 194 -11.00 -0.57 5.38
C ALA A 194 -11.93 0.59 4.97
N ALA A 195 -13.12 0.27 4.45
CA ALA A 195 -14.16 1.23 4.08
C ALA A 195 -14.63 2.04 5.31
N ALA A 196 -14.80 1.40 6.47
CA ALA A 196 -15.17 2.09 7.70
C ALA A 196 -14.12 3.12 8.12
N VAL A 197 -12.83 2.77 8.03
CA VAL A 197 -11.74 3.75 8.29
C VAL A 197 -11.77 4.88 7.27
N ALA A 198 -11.91 4.57 5.98
CA ALA A 198 -11.99 5.59 4.93
C ALA A 198 -13.19 6.53 5.14
N ALA A 199 -14.35 6.03 5.56
CA ALA A 199 -15.51 6.84 5.91
C ALA A 199 -15.22 7.76 7.11
N ILE A 200 -14.61 7.24 8.17
CA ILE A 200 -14.23 8.04 9.35
C ILE A 200 -13.25 9.15 8.96
N LEU A 201 -12.23 8.83 8.15
CA LEU A 201 -11.24 9.81 7.69
C LEU A 201 -11.88 10.87 6.77
N ALA A 202 -12.73 10.46 5.83
CA ALA A 202 -13.44 11.38 4.96
C ALA A 202 -14.30 12.36 5.77
N LEU A 203 -15.03 11.88 6.79
CA LEU A 203 -15.80 12.73 7.68
C LEU A 203 -14.92 13.63 8.55
N ALA A 204 -13.86 13.09 9.15
CA ALA A 204 -12.97 13.82 10.05
C ALA A 204 -12.17 14.92 9.34
N LEU A 205 -11.81 14.70 8.07
CA LEU A 205 -11.09 15.65 7.22
C LEU A 205 -12.04 16.57 6.44
N GLY A 206 -13.36 16.37 6.56
CA GLY A 206 -14.36 17.14 5.83
C GLY A 206 -14.27 16.97 4.31
N GLU A 207 -13.87 15.80 3.84
CA GLU A 207 -13.76 15.49 2.41
C GLU A 207 -15.15 15.46 1.75
N HIS A 208 -15.28 16.15 0.62
CA HIS A 208 -16.55 16.29 -0.10
C HIS A 208 -16.36 16.40 -1.62
N ARG A 209 -15.13 16.57 -2.10
CA ARG A 209 -14.86 16.72 -3.52
C ARG A 209 -15.00 15.38 -4.22
N TRP A 210 -15.93 15.33 -5.16
CA TRP A 210 -16.12 14.22 -6.08
C TRP A 210 -16.58 14.77 -7.43
N ILE A 211 -15.66 14.86 -8.38
CA ILE A 211 -15.88 15.35 -9.73
C ILE A 211 -15.94 14.12 -10.64
N ALA A 212 -17.16 13.76 -11.05
CA ALA A 212 -17.37 12.64 -11.94
C ALA A 212 -16.65 12.88 -13.28
N SER A 213 -15.65 12.06 -13.57
CA SER A 213 -14.87 12.10 -14.82
C SER A 213 -14.58 10.68 -15.29
N ALA A 214 -14.28 10.52 -16.58
CA ALA A 214 -13.87 9.23 -17.13
C ALA A 214 -12.66 8.67 -16.36
N THR A 215 -11.64 9.50 -16.13
CA THR A 215 -10.44 9.12 -15.35
C THR A 215 -10.79 8.62 -13.96
N LEU A 216 -11.74 9.26 -13.25
CA LEU A 216 -12.15 8.84 -11.92
C LEU A 216 -12.85 7.47 -11.94
N TRP A 217 -13.79 7.27 -12.87
CA TRP A 217 -14.53 6.01 -12.97
C TRP A 217 -13.65 4.86 -13.45
N GLU A 218 -12.75 5.11 -14.41
CA GLU A 218 -11.75 4.16 -14.87
C GLU A 218 -10.80 3.78 -13.72
N SER A 219 -10.32 4.77 -12.97
CA SER A 219 -9.46 4.55 -11.78
C SER A 219 -10.18 3.74 -10.71
N LEU A 220 -11.48 3.99 -10.49
CA LEU A 220 -12.30 3.26 -9.54
C LEU A 220 -12.51 1.81 -9.99
N ALA A 221 -12.87 1.59 -11.26
CA ALA A 221 -13.02 0.26 -11.84
C ALA A 221 -11.71 -0.53 -11.79
N TRP A 222 -10.59 0.11 -12.14
CA TRP A 222 -9.25 -0.45 -12.02
C TRP A 222 -8.91 -0.81 -10.56
N GLY A 223 -9.21 0.09 -9.63
CA GLY A 223 -8.99 -0.08 -8.20
C GLY A 223 -9.78 -1.23 -7.58
N ILE A 224 -11.01 -1.46 -8.05
CA ILE A 224 -11.88 -2.53 -7.57
C ILE A 224 -11.54 -3.87 -8.23
N VAL A 225 -11.42 -3.90 -9.57
CA VAL A 225 -11.32 -5.16 -10.33
C VAL A 225 -9.87 -5.61 -10.44
N MET A 226 -8.98 -4.74 -10.93
CA MET A 226 -7.60 -5.13 -11.23
C MET A 226 -6.78 -5.26 -9.94
N LEU A 227 -6.80 -4.22 -9.10
CA LEU A 227 -6.01 -4.19 -7.88
C LEU A 227 -6.53 -5.15 -6.79
N SER A 228 -7.84 -5.19 -6.55
CA SER A 228 -8.40 -6.03 -5.48
C SER A 228 -8.77 -7.44 -5.93
N GLY A 229 -9.20 -7.62 -7.18
CA GLY A 229 -9.59 -8.91 -7.73
C GLY A 229 -8.41 -9.67 -8.35
N ILE A 230 -7.88 -9.13 -9.45
CA ILE A 230 -6.87 -9.82 -10.26
C ILE A 230 -5.55 -9.95 -9.51
N SER A 231 -4.99 -8.85 -9.00
CA SER A 231 -3.68 -8.88 -8.35
C SER A 231 -3.66 -9.80 -7.13
N VAL A 232 -4.70 -9.78 -6.29
CA VAL A 232 -4.82 -10.69 -5.14
C VAL A 232 -4.94 -12.14 -5.59
N THR A 233 -5.71 -12.42 -6.64
CA THR A 233 -5.84 -13.77 -7.20
C THR A 233 -4.51 -14.29 -7.76
N LEU A 234 -3.78 -13.45 -8.49
CA LEU A 234 -2.45 -13.78 -9.01
C LEU A 234 -1.46 -14.05 -7.88
N LEU A 235 -1.46 -13.21 -6.83
CA LEU A 235 -0.62 -13.42 -5.65
C LEU A 235 -0.90 -14.78 -5.00
N VAL A 236 -2.17 -15.11 -4.76
CA VAL A 236 -2.57 -16.40 -4.17
C VAL A 236 -2.16 -17.56 -5.07
N TRP A 237 -2.32 -17.43 -6.38
CA TRP A 237 -1.90 -18.44 -7.35
C TRP A 237 -0.39 -18.66 -7.32
N MET A 238 0.42 -17.60 -7.28
CA MET A 238 1.88 -17.68 -7.20
C MET A 238 2.33 -18.34 -5.90
N VAL A 239 1.74 -17.96 -4.77
CA VAL A 239 2.05 -18.53 -3.44
C VAL A 239 1.73 -20.02 -3.42
N ARG A 240 0.57 -20.44 -3.94
CA ARG A 240 0.15 -21.85 -3.97
C ARG A 240 1.04 -22.74 -4.85
N ARG A 241 1.78 -22.16 -5.80
CA ARG A 241 2.72 -22.88 -6.67
C ARG A 241 4.18 -22.85 -6.17
N GLY A 242 4.41 -22.37 -4.95
CA GLY A 242 5.74 -22.29 -4.36
C GLY A 242 6.60 -21.14 -4.90
N ASP A 243 6.03 -20.23 -5.71
CA ASP A 243 6.74 -19.09 -6.32
C ASP A 243 6.67 -17.84 -5.42
N ALA A 244 6.39 -18.01 -4.12
CA ALA A 244 6.23 -16.93 -3.15
C ALA A 244 7.49 -16.08 -3.00
N ALA A 245 8.67 -16.71 -2.97
CA ALA A 245 9.96 -16.01 -2.90
C ALA A 245 10.16 -15.08 -4.11
N ARG A 246 9.74 -15.52 -5.30
CA ARG A 246 9.80 -14.74 -6.53
C ARG A 246 8.79 -13.61 -6.53
N ALA A 247 7.55 -13.85 -6.08
CA ALA A 247 6.54 -12.80 -5.91
C ALA A 247 7.05 -11.69 -4.98
N THR A 248 7.66 -12.04 -3.85
CA THR A 248 8.25 -11.06 -2.93
C THR A 248 9.45 -10.32 -3.53
N ALA A 249 10.33 -11.01 -4.27
CA ALA A 249 11.45 -10.35 -4.95
C ALA A 249 10.97 -9.33 -5.99
N LEU A 250 9.90 -9.66 -6.70
CA LEU A 250 9.29 -8.85 -7.74
C LEU A 250 8.54 -7.63 -7.19
N MET A 251 8.00 -7.71 -5.98
CA MET A 251 7.41 -6.55 -5.29
C MET A 251 8.41 -5.40 -5.07
N PHE A 252 9.72 -5.68 -5.04
CA PHE A 252 10.75 -4.62 -4.98
C PHE A 252 10.94 -3.85 -6.28
N LEU A 253 10.39 -4.35 -7.41
CA LEU A 253 10.33 -3.59 -8.66
C LEU A 253 9.11 -2.67 -8.71
N ALA A 254 8.16 -2.80 -7.78
CA ALA A 254 6.97 -1.96 -7.79
C ALA A 254 7.28 -0.47 -7.54
N PRO A 255 8.17 -0.07 -6.59
CA PRO A 255 8.53 1.34 -6.42
C PRO A 255 9.18 2.02 -7.64
N PRO A 256 10.21 1.44 -8.30
CA PRO A 256 10.78 2.07 -9.49
C PRO A 256 9.79 2.11 -10.65
N LEU A 257 8.93 1.10 -10.80
CA LEU A 257 7.86 1.14 -11.80
C LEU A 257 6.81 2.21 -11.49
N ALA A 258 6.40 2.35 -10.23
CA ALA A 258 5.48 3.42 -9.82
C ALA A 258 6.08 4.81 -10.04
N ALA A 259 7.39 4.99 -9.85
CA ALA A 259 8.08 6.23 -10.18
C ALA A 259 8.11 6.51 -11.69
N LEU A 260 8.34 5.47 -12.51
CA LEU A 260 8.30 5.60 -13.98
C LEU A 260 6.88 5.88 -14.49
N GLU A 261 5.88 5.21 -13.94
CA GLU A 261 4.45 5.46 -14.23
C GLU A 261 4.05 6.87 -13.79
N GLY A 262 4.53 7.32 -12.62
CA GLY A 262 4.37 8.69 -12.13
C GLY A 262 4.96 9.74 -13.07
N TYR A 263 6.18 9.48 -13.55
CA TYR A 263 6.86 10.34 -14.52
C TYR A 263 6.12 10.37 -15.86
N ALA A 264 5.78 9.21 -16.43
CA ALA A 264 5.15 9.12 -17.75
C ALA A 264 3.71 9.65 -17.75
N GLY A 265 2.93 9.37 -16.70
CA GLY A 265 1.53 9.75 -16.61
C GLY A 265 1.28 11.17 -16.07
N PHE A 266 2.15 11.67 -15.19
CA PHE A 266 1.91 12.90 -14.43
C PHE A 266 3.09 13.87 -14.42
N GLY A 267 4.20 13.54 -15.09
CA GLY A 267 5.41 14.38 -15.11
C GLY A 267 6.13 14.44 -13.76
N GLU A 268 5.91 13.48 -12.85
CA GLU A 268 6.61 13.45 -11.57
C GLU A 268 8.12 13.25 -11.77
N THR A 269 8.93 14.24 -11.39
CA THR A 269 10.39 14.13 -11.44
C THR A 269 10.96 13.85 -10.06
N LEU A 270 11.76 12.79 -9.94
CA LEU A 270 12.55 12.53 -8.74
C LEU A 270 13.87 13.30 -8.80
N LEU A 271 14.23 13.95 -7.69
CA LEU A 271 15.52 14.62 -7.56
C LEU A 271 16.67 13.60 -7.52
N PRO A 272 17.90 13.98 -7.91
CA PRO A 272 19.06 13.09 -7.85
C PRO A 272 19.27 12.43 -6.48
N VAL A 273 19.02 13.18 -5.39
CA VAL A 273 19.09 12.64 -4.02
C VAL A 273 18.02 11.58 -3.75
N GLN A 274 16.82 11.73 -4.32
CA GLN A 274 15.75 10.74 -4.18
C GLN A 274 16.07 9.49 -5.01
N ILE A 275 16.64 9.63 -6.20
CA ILE A 275 17.11 8.49 -7.01
C ILE A 275 18.21 7.71 -6.26
N ALA A 276 19.18 8.43 -5.67
CA ALA A 276 20.21 7.82 -4.84
C ALA A 276 19.60 7.12 -3.62
N GLY A 277 18.66 7.77 -2.94
CA GLY A 277 17.95 7.20 -1.80
C GLY A 277 17.13 5.95 -2.15
N PHE A 278 16.51 5.91 -3.34
CA PHE A 278 15.87 4.72 -3.89
C PHE A 278 16.85 3.56 -4.03
N ALA A 279 18.01 3.81 -4.64
CA ALA A 279 19.03 2.79 -4.82
C ALA A 279 19.55 2.28 -3.48
N VAL A 280 19.84 3.18 -2.54
CA VAL A 280 20.29 2.85 -1.18
C VAL A 280 19.23 2.03 -0.43
N ALA A 281 17.96 2.41 -0.51
CA ALA A 281 16.87 1.68 0.12
C ALA A 281 16.74 0.26 -0.45
N LEU A 282 16.74 0.11 -1.78
CA LEU A 282 16.65 -1.19 -2.44
C LEU A 282 17.84 -2.10 -2.09
N VAL A 283 19.07 -1.58 -2.10
CA VAL A 283 20.27 -2.31 -1.68
C VAL A 283 20.14 -2.74 -0.21
N GLY A 284 19.65 -1.86 0.66
CA GLY A 284 19.40 -2.17 2.06
C GLY A 284 18.44 -3.35 2.23
N VAL A 285 17.34 -3.36 1.47
CA VAL A 285 16.41 -4.49 1.50
C VAL A 285 17.06 -5.78 1.01
N LEU A 286 17.78 -5.73 -0.11
CA LEU A 286 18.44 -6.93 -0.66
C LEU A 286 19.47 -7.50 0.33
N LEU A 287 20.25 -6.63 0.98
CA LEU A 287 21.21 -7.04 2.00
C LEU A 287 20.55 -7.64 3.24
N ALA A 288 19.41 -7.08 3.67
CA ALA A 288 18.69 -7.60 4.84
C ALA A 288 18.10 -9.00 4.61
N ARG A 289 17.90 -9.39 3.34
CA ARG A 289 17.36 -10.71 2.95
C ARG A 289 18.44 -11.77 2.70
N SER A 290 19.72 -11.38 2.67
CA SER A 290 20.89 -12.24 2.39
C SER A 290 21.67 -12.67 3.63
#